data_AF-A0A7J7KJ77-F1
#
_entry.id   AF-A0A7J7KJ77-F1
#
_cell.length_a   1.000
_cell.length_b   1.000
_cell.length_c   1.000
_cell.angle_alpha   90.00
_cell.angle_beta   90.00
_cell.angle_gamma   90.00
#
_symmetry.space_group_name_H-M   'P 1'
#
loop_
_entity.id
_entity.type
_entity.pdbx_description
1 polymer ?
#
loop_
_entity_poly.entity_id
_entity_poly.type
_entity_poly.pdbx_seq_one_letter_code
_entity_poly.pdbx_strand_id
1 'polypeptide(L)'
;MPPKTQTRRGRVDSVEKSEKSKREKYNKTLSDLTIQCESCFNWFHIRCVDLDASDMSTIEMRGIHWFCDKCDHVLNLIDSRFKALETKLETFIDTQESKSDETYASAVSKI
;
A
#
# COMPACT_ATOMS: atom_id res chain seq x y z
N MET A 1 16.95 28.15 31.56
CA MET A 1 16.88 29.62 31.41
C MET A 1 18.15 30.11 30.73
N PRO A 2 18.06 30.72 29.53
CA PRO A 2 19.13 31.52 28.93
C PRO A 2 18.78 33.03 28.92
N PRO A 3 19.75 33.92 28.69
CA PRO A 3 19.67 35.34 29.04
C PRO A 3 18.97 36.20 27.98
N LYS A 4 18.35 37.29 28.45
CA LYS A 4 17.75 38.34 27.62
C LYS A 4 18.82 39.29 27.11
N THR A 5 18.98 39.39 25.80
CA THR A 5 19.75 40.45 25.14
C THR A 5 18.81 41.34 24.34
N GLN A 6 18.65 42.58 24.81
CA GLN A 6 18.05 43.68 24.06
C GLN A 6 19.10 44.24 23.10
N THR A 7 18.75 44.36 21.82
CA THR A 7 19.54 45.18 20.87
C THR A 7 18.60 45.86 19.89
N ARG A 8 18.68 47.20 19.91
CA ARG A 8 17.99 48.16 19.03
C ARG A 8 18.13 47.79 17.56
N ARG A 9 17.06 47.91 16.77
CA ARG A 9 17.13 48.02 15.31
C ARG A 9 16.46 49.32 14.87
N GLY A 10 17.27 50.17 14.25
CA GLY A 10 16.84 51.40 13.60
C GLY A 10 16.31 51.16 12.19
N ARG A 11 15.51 52.13 11.76
CA ARG A 11 15.34 52.67 10.40
C ARG A 11 15.36 51.66 9.24
N VAL A 12 14.17 51.40 8.72
CA VAL A 12 13.91 50.64 7.50
C VAL A 12 13.95 51.64 6.34
N ASP A 13 15.03 51.62 5.55
CA ASP A 13 15.04 52.25 4.23
C ASP A 13 14.83 51.15 3.18
N SER A 14 13.81 51.39 2.37
CA SER A 14 13.31 50.59 1.27
C SER A 14 14.41 50.21 0.28
N VAL A 15 14.53 48.91 0.00
CA VAL A 15 15.15 48.42 -1.23
C VAL A 15 14.22 47.35 -1.82
N GLU A 16 13.33 47.80 -2.68
CA GLU A 16 12.68 46.98 -3.70
C GLU A 16 13.78 46.34 -4.57
N LYS A 17 14.03 45.05 -4.38
CA LYS A 17 14.81 44.24 -5.32
C LYS A 17 14.02 43.00 -5.72
N SER A 18 13.22 43.22 -6.76
CA SER A 18 13.03 42.34 -7.91
C SER A 18 12.80 40.86 -7.60
N GLU A 19 11.52 40.54 -7.56
CA GLU A 19 10.95 39.26 -7.98
C GLU A 19 11.47 38.88 -9.38
N LYS A 20 12.49 38.02 -9.45
CA LYS A 20 12.74 37.20 -10.64
C LYS A 20 12.85 35.76 -10.22
N SER A 21 11.65 35.22 -9.99
CA SER A 21 11.27 33.82 -10.00
C SER A 21 12.02 33.05 -11.10
N LYS A 22 13.13 32.42 -10.74
CA LYS A 22 13.71 31.30 -11.51
C LYS A 22 12.88 30.06 -11.20
N ARG A 23 11.67 29.98 -11.77
CA ARG A 23 11.01 28.68 -11.95
C ARG A 23 11.76 27.96 -13.06
N GLU A 24 12.90 27.39 -12.72
CA GLU A 24 13.47 26.28 -13.49
C GLU A 24 12.39 25.20 -13.54
N LYS A 25 11.76 25.08 -14.71
CA LYS A 25 10.85 23.98 -15.02
C LYS A 25 11.70 22.72 -15.04
N TYR A 26 11.77 22.06 -13.88
CA TYR A 26 12.37 20.75 -13.74
C TYR A 26 11.49 19.76 -14.53
N ASN A 27 11.84 19.50 -15.78
CA ASN A 27 11.30 18.39 -16.55
C ASN A 27 11.84 17.11 -15.90
N LYS A 28 11.21 16.69 -14.79
CA LYS A 28 11.55 15.45 -14.10
C LYS A 28 11.37 14.33 -15.10
N THR A 29 12.48 13.75 -15.54
CA THR A 29 12.47 12.62 -16.46
C THR A 29 11.81 11.44 -15.76
N LEU A 30 10.98 10.68 -16.49
CA LEU A 30 10.30 9.46 -15.97
C LEU A 30 11.26 8.46 -15.31
N SER A 31 12.56 8.50 -15.67
CA SER A 31 13.63 7.71 -15.03
C SER A 31 13.82 7.99 -13.55
N ASP A 32 13.47 9.19 -13.10
CA ASP A 32 13.73 9.65 -11.73
C ASP A 32 12.51 9.45 -10.82
N LEU A 33 11.43 8.89 -11.37
CA LEU A 33 10.28 8.51 -10.58
C LEU A 33 10.53 7.12 -9.99
N THR A 34 10.34 7.03 -8.68
CA THR A 34 10.46 5.79 -7.93
C THR A 34 9.17 5.53 -7.17
N ILE A 35 8.88 4.24 -6.96
CA ILE A 35 7.79 3.75 -6.13
C ILE A 35 8.38 2.87 -5.03
N GLN A 36 7.80 2.95 -3.83
CA GLN A 36 8.20 2.14 -2.69
C GLN A 36 7.26 0.94 -2.56
N CYS A 37 7.83 -0.27 -2.41
CA CYS A 37 7.06 -1.45 -2.06
C CYS A 37 6.60 -1.35 -0.60
N GLU A 38 5.31 -1.55 -0.34
CA GLU A 38 4.77 -1.40 1.01
C GLU A 38 5.15 -2.54 1.97
N SER A 39 5.53 -3.70 1.43
CA SER A 39 5.89 -4.86 2.24
C SER A 39 7.36 -4.86 2.65
N CYS A 40 8.29 -4.62 1.71
CA CYS A 40 9.73 -4.67 1.98
C CYS A 40 10.40 -3.30 2.07
N PHE A 41 9.66 -2.20 1.85
CA PHE A 41 10.13 -0.82 1.89
C PHE A 41 11.26 -0.46 0.91
N ASN A 42 11.58 -1.35 -0.03
CA ASN A 42 12.55 -1.10 -1.10
C ASN A 42 11.94 -0.17 -2.16
N TRP A 43 12.80 0.67 -2.74
CA TRP A 43 12.45 1.61 -3.80
C TRP A 43 12.81 1.06 -5.17
N PHE A 44 11.91 1.25 -6.13
CA PHE A 44 12.06 0.76 -7.50
C PHE A 44 11.82 1.91 -8.46
N HIS A 45 12.61 2.00 -9.53
CA HIS A 45 12.27 2.90 -10.63
C HIS A 45 11.03 2.37 -11.32
N ILE A 46 10.09 3.26 -11.63
CA ILE A 46 8.85 2.93 -12.34
C ILE A 46 9.13 2.23 -13.67
N ARG A 47 10.18 2.66 -14.39
CA ARG A 47 10.63 2.02 -15.64
C ARG A 47 11.23 0.62 -15.46
N CYS A 48 11.68 0.26 -14.27
CA CYS A 48 12.23 -1.07 -13.99
C CYS A 48 11.16 -2.09 -13.62
N VAL A 49 9.94 -1.63 -13.32
CA VAL A 49 8.80 -2.46 -12.93
C VAL A 49 7.62 -2.31 -13.90
N ASP A 50 7.92 -1.85 -15.12
CA ASP A 50 6.97 -1.67 -16.23
C ASP A 50 5.67 -0.92 -15.85
N LEU A 51 5.79 0.06 -14.95
CA LEU A 51 4.69 0.96 -14.60
C LEU A 51 4.72 2.20 -15.49
N ASP A 52 3.55 2.69 -15.87
CA ASP A 52 3.41 3.98 -16.54
C ASP A 52 3.14 5.12 -15.54
N ALA A 53 3.40 6.37 -15.94
CA ALA A 53 3.08 7.52 -15.09
C ALA A 53 1.57 7.65 -14.79
N SER A 54 0.70 7.14 -15.67
CA SER A 54 -0.74 7.06 -15.41
C SER A 54 -1.06 6.12 -14.24
N ASP A 55 -0.30 5.03 -14.11
CA ASP A 55 -0.54 4.04 -13.05
C ASP A 55 -0.17 4.61 -11.70
N MET A 56 0.95 5.35 -11.62
CA MET A 56 1.34 6.09 -10.41
C MET A 56 0.24 7.02 -9.92
N SER A 57 -0.34 7.80 -10.82
CA SER A 57 -1.44 8.71 -10.46
C SER A 57 -2.64 7.94 -9.91
N THR A 58 -2.91 6.75 -10.46
CA THR A 58 -4.02 5.91 -10.02
C THR A 58 -3.73 5.28 -8.66
N ILE A 59 -2.51 4.81 -8.44
CA ILE A 59 -2.03 4.25 -7.17
C ILE A 59 -2.17 5.29 -6.06
N GLU A 60 -1.67 6.51 -6.28
CA GLU A 60 -1.75 7.60 -5.31
C GLU A 60 -3.18 8.08 -5.07
N MET A 61 -3.97 8.30 -6.14
CA MET A 61 -5.35 8.83 -5.99
C MET A 61 -6.33 7.83 -5.39
N ARG A 62 -6.15 6.53 -5.67
CA ARG A 62 -7.08 5.49 -5.20
C ARG A 62 -6.62 4.80 -3.91
N GLY A 63 -5.44 5.15 -3.41
CA GLY A 63 -4.84 4.48 -2.25
C GLY A 63 -4.63 2.98 -2.52
N ILE A 64 -4.23 2.62 -3.74
CA ILE A 64 -3.93 1.23 -4.08
C ILE A 64 -2.54 0.92 -3.53
N HIS A 65 -2.44 -0.20 -2.81
CA HIS A 65 -1.16 -0.68 -2.31
C HIS A 65 -0.35 -1.31 -3.43
N TRP A 66 0.92 -0.94 -3.54
CA TRP A 66 1.84 -1.53 -4.51
C TRP A 66 2.88 -2.42 -3.84
N PHE A 67 3.07 -3.60 -4.43
CA PHE A 67 4.05 -4.58 -3.99
C PHE A 67 4.98 -4.92 -5.16
N CYS A 68 6.29 -5.05 -4.88
CA CYS A 68 7.22 -5.56 -5.87
C CYS A 68 6.95 -7.05 -6.16
N ASP A 69 7.36 -7.56 -7.32
CA ASP A 69 7.09 -8.94 -7.78
C ASP A 69 7.39 -10.01 -6.74
N LYS A 70 8.47 -9.83 -5.97
CA LYS A 70 8.86 -10.78 -4.90
C LYS A 70 7.84 -10.81 -3.78
N CYS A 71 7.38 -9.64 -3.34
CA CYS A 71 6.36 -9.52 -2.30
C CYS A 71 4.99 -9.94 -2.82
N ASP A 72 4.64 -9.54 -4.05
CA ASP A 72 3.38 -9.92 -4.69
C ASP A 72 3.25 -11.44 -4.85
N HIS A 73 4.31 -12.11 -5.28
CA HIS A 73 4.33 -13.58 -5.37
C HIS A 73 4.07 -14.26 -4.02
N VAL A 74 4.63 -13.73 -2.93
CA VAL A 74 4.40 -14.26 -1.57
C VAL A 74 2.96 -14.04 -1.15
N LEU A 75 2.39 -12.86 -1.42
CA LEU A 75 0.98 -12.57 -1.11
C LEU A 75 0.03 -13.47 -1.90
N ASN A 76 0.29 -13.68 -3.19
CA ASN A 76 -0.49 -14.60 -4.03
C ASN A 76 -0.40 -16.06 -3.54
N LEU A 77 0.79 -16.49 -3.09
CA LEU A 77 0.95 -17.81 -2.49
C LEU A 77 0.14 -17.93 -1.20
N ILE A 78 0.19 -16.92 -0.33
CA ILE A 78 -0.58 -16.89 0.91
C ILE A 78 -2.08 -16.93 0.61
N ASP A 79 -2.57 -16.10 -0.32
CA ASP A 79 -3.97 -16.06 -0.76
C ASP A 79 -4.45 -17.41 -1.29
N SER A 80 -3.66 -18.06 -2.15
CA SER A 80 -3.98 -19.40 -2.66
C SER A 80 -4.11 -20.45 -1.54
N ARG A 81 -3.27 -20.35 -0.50
CA ARG A 81 -3.33 -21.26 0.66
C ARG A 81 -4.56 -20.99 1.52
N PHE A 82 -4.93 -19.72 1.71
CA PHE A 82 -6.16 -19.35 2.41
C PHE A 82 -7.39 -19.88 1.69
N LYS A 83 -7.51 -19.66 0.38
CA LYS A 83 -8.60 -20.23 -0.43
C LYS A 83 -8.68 -21.75 -0.31
N ALA A 84 -7.53 -22.43 -0.36
CA ALA A 84 -7.49 -23.89 -0.18
C ALA A 84 -7.94 -24.34 1.22
N LEU A 85 -7.69 -23.52 2.25
CA LEU A 85 -8.18 -23.79 3.60
C LEU A 85 -9.68 -23.52 3.74
N GLU A 86 -10.18 -22.45 3.12
CA GLU A 86 -11.62 -22.13 3.09
C GLU A 86 -12.41 -23.29 2.47
N THR A 87 -12.01 -23.77 1.29
CA THR A 87 -12.67 -24.93 0.66
C THR A 87 -12.59 -26.19 1.53
N LYS A 88 -11.47 -26.43 2.21
CA LYS A 88 -11.35 -27.56 3.14
C LYS A 88 -12.25 -27.42 4.36
N LEU A 89 -12.44 -26.20 4.85
CA LEU A 89 -13.32 -25.93 5.97
C LEU A 89 -14.79 -26.12 5.58
N GLU A 90 -15.20 -25.61 4.42
CA GLU A 90 -16.55 -25.82 3.88
C GLU A 90 -16.86 -27.30 3.73
N THR A 91 -16.00 -28.06 3.04
CA THR A 91 -16.19 -29.51 2.87
C THR A 91 -16.18 -30.28 4.20
N PHE A 92 -15.42 -29.81 5.19
CA PHE A 92 -15.44 -30.40 6.53
C PHE A 92 -16.78 -30.16 7.23
N ILE A 93 -17.34 -28.94 7.15
CA ILE A 93 -18.65 -28.59 7.72
C ILE A 93 -19.72 -29.47 7.07
N ASP A 94 -19.78 -29.53 5.74
CA ASP A 94 -20.75 -30.36 5.01
C ASP A 94 -20.68 -31.84 5.44
N THR A 95 -19.45 -32.35 5.63
CA THR A 95 -19.23 -33.72 6.07
C THR A 95 -19.69 -33.97 7.51
N GLN A 96 -19.61 -32.96 8.39
CA GLN A 96 -20.09 -33.09 9.77
C GLN A 96 -21.61 -33.03 9.83
N GLU A 97 -22.23 -32.14 9.05
CA GLU A 97 -23.68 -32.04 8.95
C GLU A 97 -24.28 -33.35 8.44
N SER A 98 -23.73 -33.94 7.38
CA SER A 98 -24.22 -35.21 6.85
C SER A 98 -24.13 -36.36 7.86
N LYS A 99 -23.03 -36.43 8.63
CA LYS A 99 -22.86 -37.45 9.69
C LYS A 99 -23.84 -37.27 10.84
N SER A 100 -24.13 -36.02 11.19
CA SER A 100 -25.13 -35.69 12.21
C SER A 100 -26.52 -36.17 11.78
N ASP A 101 -26.91 -35.88 10.53
CA ASP A 101 -28.19 -36.29 9.97
C ASP A 101 -28.35 -37.81 9.91
N GLU A 102 -27.31 -38.54 9.49
CA GLU A 102 -27.29 -40.01 9.50
C GLU A 102 -27.47 -40.58 10.92
N THR A 103 -26.77 -40.00 11.90
CA THR A 103 -26.85 -40.41 13.31
C THR A 103 -28.24 -40.18 13.88
N TYR A 104 -28.83 -39.01 13.58
CA TYR A 104 -30.19 -38.66 13.99
C TYR A 104 -31.22 -39.61 13.35
N ALA A 105 -31.15 -39.83 12.03
CA ALA A 105 -32.05 -40.73 11.31
C ALA A 105 -31.98 -42.18 11.85
N SER A 106 -30.77 -42.66 12.16
CA SER A 106 -30.58 -43.98 12.78
C SER A 106 -31.17 -44.08 14.19
N ALA A 107 -31.10 -43.01 14.99
CA ALA A 107 -31.66 -42.98 16.33
C ALA A 107 -33.20 -42.99 16.31
N VAL A 108 -33.80 -42.18 15.44
CA VAL A 108 -35.26 -42.11 15.28
C VAL A 108 -35.85 -43.44 14.79
N SER A 109 -35.16 -44.16 13.91
CA SER A 109 -35.64 -45.44 13.36
C SER A 109 -35.71 -46.59 14.39
N LYS A 110 -35.16 -46.41 15.59
CA LYS A 110 -35.15 -47.40 16.67
C LYS A 110 -36.27 -47.20 17.70
N ILE A 111 -37.04 -46.12 17.56
CA ILE A 111 -38.18 -45.76 18.43
C ILE A 111 -39.46 -46.30 17.78
#